data_AF-A0A348NQG5-F1
#
_entry.id   AF-A0A348NQG5-F1
#
_cell.length_a   1.000
_cell.length_b   1.000
_cell.length_c   1.000
_cell.angle_alpha   90.00
_cell.angle_beta   90.00
_cell.angle_gamma   90.00
#
_symmetry.space_group_name_H-M   'P 1'
#
loop_
_entity.id
_entity.type
_entity.pdbx_description
1 polymer ?
#
loop_
_entity_poly.entity_id
_entity_poly.type
_entity_poly.pdbx_seq_one_letter_code
_entity_poly.pdbx_strand_id
1 'polypeptide(L)'
;MFLDPRVIILFAANALLLFLCLLVNSSLAPLSLYLLLLGPMLVLPALYLNHRSFFLCTLLTGLWVDAALPATFGLFTCGFLVVGTLIAMARIRFRAEHNYHPILLAHIANFACLVLLTVSQGLHTLSSPAFWLQLMTTALLSHAALLIVAPWFFNLQRLLFELCHVDTEPDEFPML
;
A
#
# COMPACT_ATOMS: atom_id res chain seq x y z
N MET A 1 -7.47 18.79 -17.50
CA MET A 1 -8.20 17.50 -17.49
C MET A 1 -8.75 17.30 -16.08
N PHE A 2 -10.03 16.94 -15.89
CA PHE A 2 -10.65 16.90 -14.55
C PHE A 2 -10.10 15.77 -13.65
N LEU A 3 -9.48 14.75 -14.23
CA LEU A 3 -8.83 13.63 -13.55
C LEU A 3 -7.49 13.33 -14.23
N ASP A 4 -6.43 13.23 -13.43
CA ASP A 4 -5.10 12.79 -13.84
C ASP A 4 -5.15 11.28 -14.18
N PRO A 5 -4.72 10.85 -15.37
CA PRO A 5 -4.87 9.47 -15.83
C PRO A 5 -4.02 8.51 -14.98
N ARG A 6 -2.94 9.01 -14.34
CA ARG A 6 -2.10 8.24 -13.42
C ARG A 6 -2.91 7.68 -12.26
N VAL A 7 -3.98 8.35 -11.85
CA VAL A 7 -4.86 7.88 -10.77
C VAL A 7 -5.55 6.56 -11.14
N ILE A 8 -6.08 6.47 -12.37
CA ILE A 8 -6.75 5.26 -12.84
C ILE A 8 -5.74 4.12 -12.96
N ILE A 9 -4.55 4.40 -13.50
CA ILE A 9 -3.49 3.41 -13.67
C ILE A 9 -3.04 2.84 -12.32
N LEU A 10 -2.72 3.72 -11.36
CA LEU A 10 -2.26 3.31 -10.03
C LEU A 10 -3.36 2.60 -9.24
N PHE A 11 -4.60 3.09 -9.31
CA PHE A 11 -5.73 2.42 -8.68
C PHE A 11 -5.96 1.02 -9.26
N ALA A 12 -5.94 0.86 -10.59
CA ALA A 12 -6.09 -0.44 -11.24
C ALA A 12 -4.96 -1.41 -10.86
N ALA A 13 -3.71 -0.93 -10.82
CA ALA A 13 -2.57 -1.73 -10.35
C ALA A 13 -2.73 -2.15 -8.88
N ASN A 14 -3.17 -1.23 -8.01
CA ASN A 14 -3.44 -1.53 -6.59
C ASN A 14 -4.56 -2.57 -6.45
N ALA A 15 -5.65 -2.43 -7.21
CA ALA A 15 -6.76 -3.38 -7.21
C ALA A 15 -6.31 -4.76 -7.70
N LEU A 16 -5.45 -4.83 -8.72
CA LEU A 16 -4.84 -6.07 -9.19
C LEU A 16 -3.97 -6.72 -8.11
N LEU A 17 -3.11 -5.96 -7.44
CA LEU A 17 -2.27 -6.47 -6.35
C LEU A 17 -3.14 -7.02 -5.22
N LEU A 18 -4.20 -6.31 -4.82
CA LEU A 18 -5.12 -6.77 -3.80
C LEU A 18 -5.80 -8.08 -4.21
N PHE A 19 -6.30 -8.15 -5.44
CA PHE A 19 -6.95 -9.34 -5.97
C PHE A 19 -6.02 -10.56 -5.97
N LEU A 20 -4.79 -10.40 -6.46
CA LEU A 20 -3.78 -11.47 -6.46
C LEU A 20 -3.42 -11.89 -5.03
N CYS A 21 -3.28 -10.94 -4.11
CA CYS A 21 -3.02 -11.23 -2.70
C CYS A 21 -4.17 -12.05 -2.07
N LEU A 22 -5.42 -11.69 -2.35
CA LEU A 22 -6.60 -12.43 -1.86
C LEU A 22 -6.65 -13.85 -2.43
N LEU A 23 -6.29 -14.04 -3.70
CA LEU A 23 -6.20 -15.37 -4.31
C LEU A 23 -5.13 -16.24 -3.64
N VAL A 24 -3.96 -15.66 -3.36
CA VAL A 24 -2.90 -16.34 -2.61
C VAL A 24 -3.37 -16.67 -1.19
N ASN A 25 -4.01 -15.73 -0.49
CA ASN A 25 -4.55 -15.97 0.85
C ASN A 25 -5.60 -17.08 0.88
N SER A 26 -6.45 -17.17 -0.15
CA SER A 26 -7.38 -18.29 -0.30
C SER A 26 -6.65 -19.63 -0.40
N SER A 27 -5.54 -19.69 -1.16
CA SER A 27 -4.70 -20.89 -1.27
C SER A 27 -3.93 -21.25 0.01
N LEU A 28 -3.60 -20.24 0.82
CA LEU A 28 -2.87 -20.39 2.10
C LEU A 28 -3.78 -20.69 3.30
N ALA A 29 -5.10 -20.48 3.17
CA ALA A 29 -6.06 -20.70 4.24
C ALA A 29 -6.00 -22.10 4.89
N PRO A 30 -5.80 -23.22 4.15
CA PRO A 30 -5.65 -24.56 4.76
C PRO A 30 -4.44 -24.68 5.70
N LEU A 31 -3.41 -23.84 5.49
CA LEU A 31 -2.20 -23.80 6.31
C LEU A 31 -2.31 -22.79 7.48
N SER A 32 -3.45 -22.11 7.62
CA SER A 32 -3.64 -21.01 8.58
C SER A 32 -2.62 -19.87 8.42
N LEU A 33 -2.09 -19.68 7.21
CA LEU A 33 -1.17 -18.60 6.86
C LEU A 33 -1.93 -17.47 6.18
N TYR A 34 -1.49 -16.23 6.45
CA TYR A 34 -2.09 -15.03 5.88
C TYR A 34 -1.01 -14.03 5.47
N LEU A 35 -1.22 -13.36 4.34
CA LEU A 35 -0.39 -12.30 3.81
C LEU A 35 -1.17 -10.98 3.84
N LEU A 36 -0.55 -9.94 4.39
CA LEU A 36 -1.01 -8.57 4.26
C LEU A 36 0.00 -7.81 3.40
N LEU A 37 -0.39 -7.42 2.18
CA LEU A 37 0.49 -6.75 1.19
C LEU A 37 -0.09 -5.39 0.79
N LEU A 38 -0.52 -4.60 1.76
CA LEU A 38 -1.19 -3.32 1.54
C LEU A 38 -0.19 -2.15 1.39
N GLY A 39 0.97 -2.23 2.04
CA GLY A 39 1.96 -1.15 2.05
C GLY A 39 2.37 -0.59 0.68
N PRO A 40 2.70 -1.42 -0.33
CA PRO A 40 3.11 -0.95 -1.66
C PRO A 40 2.08 -0.05 -2.35
N MET A 41 0.78 -0.22 -2.05
CA MET A 41 -0.32 0.48 -2.72
C MET A 41 -0.28 2.00 -2.50
N LEU A 42 0.42 2.47 -1.46
CA LEU A 42 0.50 3.89 -1.08
C LEU A 42 1.72 4.61 -1.64
N VAL A 43 2.78 3.86 -1.97
CA VAL A 43 4.11 4.44 -2.16
C VAL A 43 4.18 5.30 -3.41
N LEU A 44 3.88 4.75 -4.59
CA LEU A 44 3.95 5.53 -5.83
C LEU A 44 2.90 6.64 -5.90
N PRO A 45 1.63 6.43 -5.49
CA PRO A 45 0.67 7.54 -5.37
C PRO A 45 1.21 8.70 -4.55
N ALA A 46 1.82 8.44 -3.38
CA ALA A 46 2.36 9.49 -2.52
C ALA A 46 3.60 10.19 -3.11
N LEU A 47 4.40 9.48 -3.90
CA LEU A 47 5.64 10.01 -4.47
C LEU A 47 5.47 10.73 -5.81
N TYR A 48 4.52 10.32 -6.66
CA TYR A 48 4.42 10.78 -8.06
C TYR A 48 3.18 11.60 -8.37
N LEU A 49 2.11 11.53 -7.57
CA LEU A 49 0.89 12.27 -7.82
C LEU A 49 0.87 13.63 -7.11
N ASN A 50 0.12 14.56 -7.70
CA ASN A 50 -0.26 15.81 -7.05
C ASN A 50 -1.23 15.59 -5.90
N HIS A 51 -1.28 16.52 -4.94
CA HIS A 51 -2.12 16.40 -3.74
C HIS A 51 -3.57 15.99 -4.02
N ARG A 52 -4.21 16.55 -5.06
CA ARG A 52 -5.58 16.20 -5.47
C ARG A 52 -5.67 14.78 -6.03
N SER A 53 -4.78 14.43 -6.95
CA SER A 53 -4.70 13.10 -7.58
C SER A 53 -4.34 12.01 -6.56
N PHE A 54 -3.39 12.30 -5.68
CA PHE A 54 -2.98 11.46 -4.55
C PHE A 54 -4.16 11.18 -3.62
N PHE A 55 -4.88 12.22 -3.18
CA PHE A 55 -6.03 12.07 -2.31
C PHE A 55 -7.08 11.16 -2.94
N LEU A 56 -7.43 11.40 -4.21
CA LEU A 56 -8.44 10.62 -4.91
C LEU A 56 -7.99 9.16 -5.13
N CYS A 57 -6.74 8.92 -5.55
CA CYS A 57 -6.19 7.58 -5.71
C CYS A 57 -6.18 6.78 -4.41
N THR A 58 -5.77 7.43 -3.32
CA THR A 58 -5.67 6.82 -1.99
C THR A 58 -7.04 6.55 -1.40
N LEU A 59 -7.99 7.46 -1.58
CA LEU A 59 -9.39 7.28 -1.19
C LEU A 59 -10.03 6.10 -1.89
N LEU A 60 -9.92 6.03 -3.23
CA LEU A 60 -10.47 4.90 -4.01
C LEU A 60 -9.82 3.57 -3.62
N THR A 61 -8.50 3.55 -3.47
CA THR A 61 -7.77 2.35 -3.06
C THR A 61 -8.18 1.91 -1.66
N GLY A 62 -8.28 2.85 -0.71
CA GLY A 62 -8.71 2.58 0.66
C GLY A 62 -10.12 2.01 0.73
N LEU A 63 -11.07 2.62 0.02
CA LEU A 63 -12.46 2.15 -0.04
C LEU A 63 -12.54 0.74 -0.66
N TRP A 64 -11.73 0.46 -1.68
CA TRP A 64 -11.66 -0.85 -2.30
C TRP A 64 -11.09 -1.92 -1.35
N VAL A 65 -10.05 -1.57 -0.58
CA VAL A 65 -9.47 -2.44 0.44
C VAL A 65 -10.46 -2.71 1.58
N ASP A 66 -11.12 -1.67 2.08
CA ASP A 66 -12.14 -1.82 3.14
C ASP A 66 -13.36 -2.62 2.67
N ALA A 67 -13.72 -2.55 1.39
CA ALA A 67 -14.79 -3.37 0.82
C ALA A 67 -14.40 -4.84 0.65
N ALA A 68 -13.11 -5.12 0.42
CA ALA A 68 -12.62 -6.48 0.13
C ALA A 68 -12.17 -7.25 1.38
N LEU A 69 -11.68 -6.56 2.41
CA LEU A 69 -11.16 -7.19 3.63
C LEU A 69 -12.23 -7.25 4.73
N PRO A 70 -12.29 -8.35 5.51
CA PRO A 70 -13.21 -8.45 6.65
C PRO A 70 -12.69 -7.63 7.84
N ALA A 71 -12.66 -6.31 7.67
CA ALA A 71 -12.25 -5.36 8.69
C ALA A 71 -13.32 -4.28 8.91
N THR A 72 -13.19 -3.52 9.98
CA THR A 72 -14.05 -2.36 10.22
C THR A 72 -13.95 -1.40 9.04
N PHE A 73 -15.06 -1.18 8.33
CA PHE A 73 -15.08 -0.32 7.16
C PHE A 73 -14.57 1.09 7.48
N GLY A 74 -13.70 1.62 6.63
CA GLY A 74 -13.03 2.90 6.83
C GLY A 74 -11.68 2.81 7.56
N LEU A 75 -11.32 1.66 8.16
CA LEU A 75 -10.05 1.49 8.85
C LEU A 75 -8.87 1.73 7.90
N PHE A 76 -8.86 1.04 6.76
CA PHE A 76 -7.77 1.18 5.80
C PHE A 76 -7.89 2.48 5.02
N THR A 77 -9.09 2.96 4.70
CA THR A 77 -9.26 4.27 4.04
C THR A 77 -8.64 5.41 4.86
N CYS A 78 -8.99 5.51 6.14
CA CYS A 78 -8.43 6.53 7.03
C CYS A 78 -6.93 6.30 7.26
N GLY A 79 -6.52 5.06 7.50
CA GLY A 79 -5.11 4.71 7.69
C GLY A 79 -4.25 5.04 6.47
N PHE A 80 -4.75 4.78 5.26
CA PHE A 80 -4.08 5.04 3.99
C PHE A 80 -3.89 6.54 3.75
N LEU A 81 -4.90 7.36 4.05
CA LEU A 81 -4.78 8.81 3.97
C LEU A 81 -3.74 9.35 4.96
N VAL A 82 -3.73 8.85 6.21
CA VAL A 82 -2.75 9.28 7.22
C VAL A 82 -1.33 8.82 6.85
N VAL A 83 -1.12 7.54 6.56
CA VAL A 83 0.20 7.00 6.21
C VAL A 83 0.70 7.59 4.89
N GLY A 84 -0.16 7.67 3.87
CA GLY A 84 0.18 8.23 2.57
C GLY A 84 0.54 9.72 2.64
N THR A 85 -0.15 10.53 3.46
CA THR A 85 0.20 11.94 3.66
C THR A 85 1.56 12.10 4.33
N LEU A 86 1.88 11.26 5.33
CA LEU A 86 3.22 11.25 5.94
C LEU A 86 4.32 10.92 4.92
N ILE A 87 4.08 9.96 4.03
CA ILE A 87 5.01 9.63 2.93
C ILE A 87 5.12 10.81 1.95
N ALA A 88 4.00 11.42 1.58
CA ALA A 88 3.97 12.56 0.66
C ALA A 88 4.70 13.78 1.24
N MET A 89 4.62 14.04 2.54
CA MET A 89 5.38 15.10 3.22
C MET A 89 6.88 14.82 3.22
N ALA A 90 7.28 13.54 3.36
CA ALA A 90 8.67 13.14 3.33
C ALA A 90 9.26 13.01 1.91
N ARG A 91 8.45 13.18 0.86
CA ARG A 91 8.83 12.94 -0.55
C ARG A 91 10.08 13.68 -1.01
N ILE A 92 10.34 14.87 -0.47
CA ILE A 92 11.47 15.73 -0.87
C ILE A 92 12.80 15.06 -0.48
N ARG A 93 12.86 14.40 0.68
CA ARG A 93 14.06 13.68 1.14
C ARG A 93 14.28 12.38 0.37
N PHE A 94 13.21 11.68 0.01
CA PHE A 94 13.28 10.38 -0.66
C PHE A 94 13.52 10.47 -2.17
N ARG A 95 13.32 11.63 -2.80
CA ARG A 95 13.63 11.84 -4.23
C ARG A 95 15.11 12.08 -4.51
N ALA A 96 15.91 12.42 -3.50
CA ALA A 96 17.33 12.73 -3.67
C ALA A 96 18.21 11.48 -3.82
N GLU A 97 17.72 10.29 -3.45
CA GLU A 97 18.51 9.06 -3.37
C GLU A 97 17.85 7.92 -4.19
N HIS A 98 18.67 7.11 -4.86
CA HIS A 98 18.28 6.11 -5.85
C HIS A 98 17.37 5.00 -5.29
N ASN A 99 16.42 4.50 -6.10
CA ASN A 99 15.60 3.25 -6.12
C ASN A 99 15.33 2.36 -4.87
N TYR A 100 16.08 2.40 -3.76
CA TYR A 100 15.85 1.60 -2.56
C TYR A 100 14.72 2.12 -1.66
N HIS A 101 14.46 3.43 -1.69
CA HIS A 101 13.48 4.06 -0.79
C HIS A 101 12.04 3.58 -0.96
N PRO A 102 11.50 3.33 -2.17
CA PRO A 102 10.13 2.87 -2.33
C PRO A 102 9.87 1.51 -1.66
N ILE A 103 10.85 0.59 -1.71
CA ILE A 103 10.73 -0.74 -1.10
C ILE A 103 10.70 -0.59 0.42
N LEU A 104 11.62 0.18 0.99
CA LEU A 104 11.63 0.44 2.44
C LEU A 104 10.31 1.09 2.90
N LEU A 105 9.82 2.08 2.15
CA LEU A 105 8.53 2.73 2.42
C LEU A 105 7.36 1.74 2.36
N ALA A 106 7.36 0.80 1.42
CA ALA A 106 6.35 -0.26 1.38
C ALA A 106 6.37 -1.13 2.64
N HIS A 107 7.56 -1.51 3.13
CA HIS A 107 7.66 -2.26 4.37
C HIS A 107 7.13 -1.45 5.55
N ILE A 108 7.54 -0.17 5.69
CA ILE A 108 7.05 0.70 6.78
C ILE A 108 5.53 0.86 6.72
N ALA A 109 4.98 1.13 5.53
CA ALA A 109 3.54 1.28 5.34
C ALA A 109 2.78 -0.02 5.64
N ASN A 110 3.32 -1.17 5.24
CA ASN A 110 2.70 -2.46 5.50
C ASN A 110 2.71 -2.81 6.98
N PHE A 111 3.80 -2.49 7.68
CA PHE A 111 3.90 -2.63 9.12
C PHE A 111 2.86 -1.73 9.82
N ALA A 112 2.70 -0.49 9.39
CA ALA A 112 1.65 0.40 9.90
C ALA A 112 0.25 -0.19 9.70
N CYS A 113 -0.02 -0.84 8.57
CA CYS A 113 -1.30 -1.54 8.33
C CYS A 113 -1.51 -2.72 9.30
N LEU A 114 -0.47 -3.51 9.59
CA LEU A 114 -0.53 -4.59 10.59
C LEU A 114 -0.81 -4.05 12.00
N VAL A 115 -0.17 -2.94 12.37
CA VAL A 115 -0.41 -2.26 13.66
C VAL A 115 -1.85 -1.75 13.73
N LEU A 116 -2.35 -1.08 12.69
CA LEU A 116 -3.74 -0.62 12.63
C LEU A 116 -4.75 -1.76 12.77
N LEU A 117 -4.51 -2.88 12.10
CA LEU A 117 -5.36 -4.07 12.20
C LEU A 117 -5.32 -4.66 13.62
N THR A 118 -4.12 -4.74 14.21
CA THR A 118 -3.91 -5.25 15.57
C THR A 118 -4.60 -4.38 16.62
N VAL A 119 -4.51 -3.05 16.51
CA VAL A 119 -5.14 -2.12 17.45
C VAL A 119 -6.66 -2.08 17.26
N SER A 120 -7.17 -2.23 16.04
CA SER A 120 -8.62 -2.16 15.80
C SER A 120 -9.35 -3.46 16.18
N GLN A 121 -8.73 -4.63 15.98
CA GLN A 121 -9.41 -5.93 16.14
C GLN A 121 -8.76 -6.84 17.18
N GLY A 122 -7.47 -6.66 17.48
CA GLY A 122 -6.69 -7.59 18.30
C GLY A 122 -6.68 -7.27 19.81
N LEU A 123 -7.22 -6.13 20.25
CA LEU A 123 -7.12 -5.67 21.65
C LEU A 123 -7.67 -6.70 22.67
N HIS A 124 -8.76 -7.38 22.34
CA HIS A 124 -9.37 -8.37 23.23
C HIS A 124 -8.59 -9.69 23.32
N THR A 125 -7.69 -9.96 22.37
CA THR A 125 -6.95 -11.23 22.26
C THR A 125 -5.48 -11.10 22.62
N LEU A 126 -5.02 -9.93 23.09
CA LEU A 126 -3.61 -9.66 23.41
C LEU A 126 -3.03 -10.55 24.51
N SER A 127 -3.87 -11.12 25.39
CA SER A 127 -3.43 -12.04 26.44
C SER A 127 -3.10 -13.44 25.91
N SER A 128 -3.52 -13.79 24.69
CA SER A 128 -3.33 -15.12 24.13
C SER A 128 -1.94 -15.26 23.49
N PRO A 129 -1.13 -16.27 23.85
CA PRO A 129 0.16 -16.51 23.20
C PRO A 129 -0.01 -16.92 21.72
N ALA A 130 -1.12 -17.59 21.38
CA ALA A 130 -1.41 -17.98 20.01
C ALA A 130 -1.63 -16.76 19.11
N PHE A 131 -2.22 -15.68 19.64
CA PHE A 131 -2.38 -14.42 18.92
C PHE A 131 -1.03 -13.85 18.49
N TRP A 132 -0.06 -13.78 19.41
CA TRP A 132 1.28 -13.28 19.12
C TRP A 132 2.02 -14.15 18.11
N LEU A 133 1.89 -15.47 18.21
CA LEU A 133 2.46 -16.39 17.22
C LEU A 133 1.88 -16.13 15.82
N GLN A 134 0.55 -15.98 15.70
CA GLN A 134 -0.09 -15.68 14.42
C GLN A 134 0.31 -14.29 13.88
N LEU A 135 0.38 -13.28 14.75
CA LEU A 135 0.79 -11.94 14.35
C LEU A 135 2.24 -11.93 13.84
N MET A 136 3.16 -12.59 14.54
CA MET A 136 4.57 -12.66 14.15
C MET A 136 4.75 -13.46 12.86
N THR A 137 4.05 -14.58 12.69
CA THR A 137 4.11 -15.37 11.45
C THR A 137 3.53 -14.59 10.27
N THR A 138 2.38 -13.93 10.44
CA THR A 138 1.78 -13.04 9.43
C THR A 138 2.73 -11.90 9.06
N ALA A 139 3.32 -11.24 10.05
CA ALA A 139 4.25 -10.12 9.83
C ALA A 139 5.51 -10.59 9.07
N LEU A 140 6.15 -11.66 9.54
CA LEU A 140 7.37 -12.19 8.93
C LEU A 140 7.11 -12.66 7.49
N LEU A 141 6.03 -13.41 7.27
CA LEU A 141 5.66 -13.92 5.95
C LEU A 141 5.31 -12.78 4.98
N SER A 142 4.54 -11.79 5.45
CA SER A 142 4.20 -10.61 4.65
C SER A 142 5.43 -9.81 4.25
N HIS A 143 6.36 -9.57 5.18
CA HIS A 143 7.60 -8.86 4.88
C HIS A 143 8.56 -9.68 4.00
N ALA A 144 8.64 -10.99 4.19
CA ALA A 144 9.41 -11.87 3.30
C ALA A 144 8.85 -11.83 1.87
N ALA A 145 7.53 -11.90 1.71
CA ALA A 145 6.87 -11.77 0.41
C ALA A 145 7.11 -10.39 -0.23
N LEU A 146 7.09 -9.30 0.56
CA LEU A 146 7.35 -7.95 0.06
C LEU A 146 8.74 -7.78 -0.57
N LEU A 147 9.76 -8.52 -0.14
CA LEU A 147 11.09 -8.46 -0.75
C LEU A 147 11.07 -8.81 -2.25
N ILE A 148 10.12 -9.65 -2.67
CA ILE A 148 9.94 -10.07 -4.07
C ILE A 148 8.83 -9.25 -4.73
N VAL A 149 7.70 -9.08 -4.04
CA VAL A 149 6.49 -8.47 -4.61
C VAL A 149 6.66 -6.96 -4.80
N ALA A 150 7.28 -6.24 -3.86
CA ALA A 150 7.42 -4.80 -3.95
C ALA A 150 8.24 -4.33 -5.18
N PRO A 151 9.45 -4.86 -5.46
CA PRO A 151 10.21 -4.44 -6.63
C PRO A 151 9.48 -4.77 -7.95
N TRP A 152 8.88 -5.96 -8.04
CA TRP A 152 8.06 -6.34 -9.19
C TRP A 152 6.89 -5.38 -9.40
N PHE A 153 6.15 -5.08 -8.33
CA PHE A 153 4.96 -4.25 -8.37
C PHE A 153 5.28 -2.81 -8.77
N PHE A 154 6.35 -2.24 -8.25
CA PHE A 154 6.77 -0.89 -8.63
C PHE A 154 7.26 -0.80 -10.08
N ASN A 155 7.94 -1.83 -10.57
CA ASN A 155 8.31 -1.91 -11.98
C ASN A 155 7.07 -2.05 -12.88
N LEU A 156 6.06 -2.82 -12.46
CA LEU A 156 4.77 -2.90 -13.17
C LEU A 156 4.11 -1.53 -13.26
N GLN A 157 4.01 -0.79 -12.15
CA GLN A 157 3.38 0.55 -12.15
C GLN A 157 4.13 1.53 -13.07
N ARG A 158 5.47 1.51 -13.06
CA ARG A 158 6.30 2.33 -13.97
C ARG A 158 6.12 1.93 -15.43
N LEU A 159 6.11 0.64 -15.72
CA LEU A 159 5.85 0.11 -17.06
C LEU A 159 4.46 0.54 -17.57
N LEU A 160 3.45 0.53 -16.71
CA LEU A 160 2.10 0.99 -17.08
C LEU A 160 2.07 2.49 -17.42
N PHE A 161 2.85 3.32 -16.72
CA PHE A 161 3.00 4.73 -17.11
C PHE A 161 3.64 4.89 -18.48
N GLU A 162 4.71 4.12 -18.75
CA GLU A 162 5.39 4.12 -20.04
C GLU A 162 4.47 3.65 -21.18
N LEU A 163 3.75 2.55 -20.99
CA LEU A 163 2.80 2.00 -21.97
C LEU A 163 1.62 2.94 -22.25
N CYS A 164 1.20 3.72 -21.26
CA CYS A 164 0.13 4.69 -21.43
C CYS A 164 0.63 6.08 -21.89
N HIS A 165 1.92 6.23 -22.18
CA HIS A 165 2.55 7.50 -22.55
C HIS A 165 2.23 8.64 -21.56
N VAL A 166 2.22 8.31 -20.27
CA VAL A 166 2.00 9.29 -19.20
C VAL A 166 3.33 9.60 -18.55
N ASP A 167 3.72 10.89 -18.57
CA ASP A 167 4.99 11.32 -17.99
C ASP A 167 5.13 10.86 -16.54
N THR A 168 6.34 10.49 -16.14
CA THR A 168 6.65 10.21 -14.73
C THR A 168 7.09 11.46 -13.98
N GLU A 169 7.19 12.60 -14.69
CA GLU A 169 7.55 13.86 -14.08
C GLU A 169 6.41 14.35 -13.17
N PRO A 170 6.72 14.67 -11.91
CA PRO A 170 5.73 15.14 -10.97
C PRO A 170 5.35 16.59 -11.30
N ASP A 171 4.07 16.79 -11.56
CA ASP A 171 3.46 18.08 -11.85
C ASP A 171 3.75 19.08 -10.71
N GLU A 172 4.74 19.94 -10.92
CA GLU A 172 5.04 21.15 -10.14
C GLU A 172 5.45 20.99 -8.65
N PHE A 173 6.65 21.46 -8.34
CA PHE A 173 6.90 22.07 -7.05
C PHE A 173 6.21 23.44 -7.04
N PRO A 174 5.50 23.85 -5.97
CA PRO A 174 5.38 25.28 -5.72
C PRO A 174 6.81 25.78 -5.54
N MET A 175 7.31 26.54 -6.52
CA MET A 175 8.54 27.29 -6.35
C MET A 175 8.29 28.26 -5.19
N LEU A 176 8.88 27.96 -4.04
CA LEU A 176 9.12 28.96 -3.00
C LEU A 176 10.25 29.86 -3.47
#